data_AF-W2ISN0-F1
#
_entry.id   AF-W2ISN0-F1
#
_cell.length_a   1.000
_cell.length_b   1.000
_cell.length_c   1.000
_cell.angle_alpha   90.00
_cell.angle_beta   90.00
_cell.angle_gamma   90.00
#
_symmetry.space_group_name_H-M   'P 1'
#
loop_
_entity.id
_entity.type
_entity.pdbx_description
1 polymer ?
#
loop_
_entity_poly.entity_id
_entity_poly.type
_entity_poly.pdbx_seq_one_letter_code
_entity_poly.pdbx_strand_id
1 'polypeptide(L)'
;MMRMLAVVAATIAVFVGHSDAACPNTNLGKCGDASNPECCPDGSYCMPWAPNYYQCLSLPSQCSRQFTGYDFYGGDIKTVYGLQPGDCCATCLSTSGCLAYTFINEYQGTTACFLKAGMGQPRKVVGAMSAVLDSYTSDQDHTPKRRLQGDSPRV
;
A
#
# COMPACT_ATOMS: atom_id res chain seq x y z
N MET A 1 -59.73 -15.98 -37.81
CA MET A 1 -59.06 -14.69 -37.51
C MET A 1 -59.02 -14.49 -36.00
N MET A 2 -57.86 -14.59 -35.38
CA MET A 2 -57.54 -13.93 -34.10
C MET A 2 -56.02 -13.93 -33.95
N ARG A 3 -55.37 -12.78 -34.10
CA ARG A 3 -53.92 -12.61 -33.91
C ARG A 3 -53.68 -12.29 -32.44
N MET A 4 -53.13 -13.23 -31.69
CA MET A 4 -52.64 -12.97 -30.33
C MET A 4 -51.37 -12.12 -30.41
N LEU A 5 -51.46 -10.88 -29.95
CA LEU A 5 -50.32 -9.99 -29.74
C LEU A 5 -49.68 -10.36 -28.39
N ALA A 6 -48.47 -10.92 -28.43
CA ALA A 6 -47.66 -11.13 -27.24
C ALA A 6 -46.99 -9.80 -26.85
N VAL A 7 -47.41 -9.21 -25.73
CA VAL A 7 -46.77 -8.03 -25.15
C VAL A 7 -45.58 -8.50 -24.32
N VAL A 8 -44.36 -8.34 -24.85
CA VAL A 8 -43.12 -8.62 -24.13
C VAL A 8 -42.85 -7.43 -23.21
N ALA A 9 -43.18 -7.57 -21.92
CA ALA A 9 -42.82 -6.60 -20.90
C ALA A 9 -41.32 -6.70 -20.59
N ALA A 10 -40.53 -5.77 -21.12
CA ALA A 10 -39.11 -5.66 -20.80
C ALA A 10 -38.98 -5.08 -19.38
N THR A 11 -38.60 -5.90 -18.40
CA THR A 11 -38.26 -5.44 -17.06
C THR A 11 -36.91 -4.73 -17.11
N ILE A 12 -36.92 -3.40 -16.97
CA ILE A 12 -35.71 -2.61 -16.77
C ILE A 12 -35.20 -2.91 -15.35
N ALA A 13 -34.14 -3.73 -15.25
CA ALA A 13 -33.43 -3.90 -13.99
C ALA A 13 -32.66 -2.61 -13.70
N VAL A 14 -33.10 -1.86 -12.69
CA VAL A 14 -32.36 -0.70 -12.20
C VAL A 14 -31.19 -1.26 -11.37
N PHE A 15 -29.99 -1.26 -11.94
CA PHE A 15 -28.78 -1.54 -11.17
C PHE A 15 -28.58 -0.38 -10.21
N VAL A 16 -29.00 -0.57 -8.95
CA VAL A 16 -28.59 0.32 -7.86
C VAL A 16 -27.09 0.10 -7.73
N GLY A 17 -26.30 1.03 -8.29
CA GLY A 17 -24.87 1.08 -8.05
C GLY A 17 -24.67 1.09 -6.54
N HIS A 18 -23.99 0.07 -6.02
CA HIS A 18 -23.48 0.14 -4.66
C HIS A 18 -22.42 1.23 -4.71
N SER A 19 -22.80 2.46 -4.37
CA SER A 19 -21.83 3.45 -3.96
C SER A 19 -21.10 2.80 -2.79
N ASP A 20 -19.86 2.38 -3.00
CA ASP A 20 -18.97 2.01 -1.90
C ASP A 20 -19.12 3.12 -0.86
N ALA A 21 -19.65 2.77 0.31
CA ALA A 21 -19.90 3.77 1.34
C ALA A 21 -18.58 4.51 1.55
N ALA A 22 -18.60 5.82 1.33
CA ALA A 22 -17.43 6.66 1.48
C ALA A 22 -16.78 6.36 2.84
N CYS A 23 -15.46 6.30 2.88
CA CYS A 23 -14.76 5.94 4.11
C CYS A 23 -15.20 6.86 5.26
N PRO A 24 -15.71 6.33 6.39
CA PRO A 24 -16.25 7.15 7.47
C PRO A 24 -15.17 7.87 8.28
N ASN A 25 -13.91 7.41 8.16
CA ASN A 25 -12.77 8.00 8.85
C ASN A 25 -12.38 9.34 8.22
N THR A 26 -11.87 10.25 9.03
CA THR A 26 -11.43 11.59 8.59
C THR A 26 -9.91 11.65 8.48
N ASN A 27 -9.38 12.59 7.69
CA ASN A 27 -7.96 12.88 7.73
C ASN A 27 -7.54 13.28 9.16
N LEU A 28 -6.36 12.85 9.59
CA LEU A 28 -5.85 12.94 10.97
C LEU A 28 -6.70 12.19 12.02
N GLY A 29 -7.77 11.50 11.63
CA GLY A 29 -8.57 10.64 12.48
C GLY A 29 -7.96 9.25 12.66
N LYS A 30 -8.45 8.50 13.66
CA LYS A 30 -8.07 7.10 13.86
C LYS A 30 -8.55 6.24 12.68
N CYS A 31 -7.73 5.28 12.24
CA CYS A 31 -8.06 4.31 11.18
C CYS A 31 -7.78 2.87 11.63
N GLY A 32 -8.24 2.51 12.82
CA GLY A 32 -8.03 1.16 13.36
C GLY A 32 -6.69 0.96 14.07
N ASP A 33 -6.18 -0.26 13.98
CA ASP A 33 -5.01 -0.75 14.73
C ASP A 33 -4.33 -1.96 14.07
N ALA A 34 -3.37 -2.59 14.76
CA ALA A 34 -2.62 -3.75 14.26
C ALA A 34 -3.47 -4.96 13.88
N SER A 35 -4.64 -5.12 14.48
CA SER A 35 -5.55 -6.24 14.22
C SER A 35 -6.46 -5.94 13.03
N ASN A 36 -6.89 -4.69 12.90
CA ASN A 36 -7.82 -4.26 11.86
C ASN A 36 -7.47 -2.84 11.37
N PRO A 37 -6.56 -2.70 10.39
CA PRO A 37 -6.38 -1.43 9.69
C PRO A 37 -7.64 -1.12 8.88
N GLU A 38 -8.19 0.08 9.07
CA GLU A 38 -9.41 0.53 8.40
C GLU A 38 -9.09 1.45 7.22
N CYS A 39 -10.12 1.78 6.44
CA CYS A 39 -9.98 2.73 5.34
C CYS A 39 -9.63 4.13 5.85
N CYS A 40 -9.13 4.95 4.93
CA CYS A 40 -9.00 6.40 5.06
C CYS A 40 -9.72 7.10 3.91
N PRO A 41 -10.07 8.39 4.03
CA PRO A 41 -10.67 9.13 2.94
C PRO A 41 -9.70 9.25 1.75
N ASP A 42 -10.24 9.56 0.58
CA ASP A 42 -9.43 9.72 -0.64
C ASP A 42 -8.30 10.72 -0.43
N GLY A 43 -7.10 10.38 -0.91
CA GLY A 43 -5.90 11.17 -0.70
C GLY A 43 -5.21 10.94 0.66
N SER A 44 -5.69 9.99 1.46
CA SER A 44 -5.06 9.59 2.73
C SER A 44 -4.79 8.09 2.81
N TYR A 45 -3.87 7.70 3.70
CA TYR A 45 -3.53 6.31 4.01
C TYR A 45 -3.51 6.09 5.52
N CYS A 46 -3.65 4.83 5.93
CA CYS A 46 -3.70 4.48 7.33
C CYS A 46 -2.31 4.18 7.90
N MET A 47 -1.75 5.10 8.67
CA MET A 47 -0.40 5.05 9.20
C MET A 47 -0.33 4.32 10.56
N PRO A 48 0.53 3.30 10.72
CA PRO A 48 0.78 2.66 12.01
C PRO A 48 1.69 3.49 12.93
N TRP A 49 1.13 4.06 14.01
CA TRP A 49 1.93 4.74 15.03
C TRP A 49 2.25 3.82 16.22
N ALA A 50 1.26 3.06 16.68
CA ALA A 50 1.39 2.10 17.77
C ALA A 50 0.49 0.88 17.51
N PRO A 51 0.70 -0.27 18.18
CA PRO A 51 -0.12 -1.47 17.94
C PRO A 51 -1.64 -1.26 18.07
N ASN A 52 -2.08 -0.31 18.89
CA ASN A 52 -3.50 -0.01 19.17
C ASN A 52 -3.99 1.30 18.54
N TYR A 53 -3.16 2.00 17.76
CA TYR A 53 -3.49 3.31 17.23
C TYR A 53 -2.85 3.56 15.87
N TYR A 54 -3.67 3.49 14.83
CA TYR A 54 -3.33 3.89 13.48
C TYR A 54 -4.08 5.18 13.13
N GLN A 55 -3.53 6.02 12.26
CA GLN A 55 -4.11 7.32 11.92
C GLN A 55 -4.10 7.57 10.42
N CYS A 56 -5.19 8.16 9.90
CA CYS A 56 -5.20 8.66 8.54
C CYS A 56 -4.26 9.84 8.39
N LEU A 57 -3.34 9.75 7.44
CA LEU A 57 -2.46 10.86 7.04
C LEU A 57 -2.61 11.11 5.55
N SER A 58 -2.40 12.35 5.11
CA SER A 58 -2.34 12.67 3.69
C SER A 58 -1.23 11.89 2.98
N LEU A 59 -1.51 11.40 1.77
CA LEU A 59 -0.54 10.71 0.94
C LEU A 59 0.69 11.60 0.67
N PRO A 60 1.92 11.09 0.82
CA PRO A 60 3.11 11.80 0.37
C PRO A 60 3.08 11.98 -1.16
N SER A 61 3.56 13.13 -1.64
CA SER A 61 3.75 13.34 -3.08
C SER A 61 4.72 12.28 -3.63
N GLN A 62 4.41 11.73 -4.80
CA GLN A 62 5.17 10.65 -5.47
C GLN A 62 5.14 9.28 -4.79
N CYS A 63 4.36 9.09 -3.72
CA CYS A 63 4.17 7.79 -3.09
C CYS A 63 2.68 7.56 -2.75
N SER A 64 1.81 7.58 -3.76
CA SER A 64 0.36 7.42 -3.59
C SER A 64 -0.04 5.98 -3.23
N ARG A 65 0.79 5.00 -3.58
CA ARG A 65 0.55 3.57 -3.36
C ARG A 65 1.15 3.13 -2.03
N GLN A 66 0.32 3.19 -0.99
CA GLN A 66 0.66 2.87 0.40
C GLN A 66 0.10 1.49 0.81
N PHE A 67 0.90 0.71 1.54
CA PHE A 67 0.60 -0.66 1.98
C PHE A 67 0.77 -0.80 3.51
N THR A 68 -0.33 -0.57 4.23
CA THR A 68 -0.38 -0.64 5.70
C THR A 68 -0.24 -2.08 6.18
N GLY A 69 0.65 -2.30 7.15
CA GLY A 69 0.88 -3.63 7.74
C GLY A 69 1.72 -4.56 6.87
N TYR A 70 2.43 -4.02 5.89
CA TYR A 70 3.31 -4.78 5.00
C TYR A 70 4.75 -4.28 5.08
N ASP A 71 5.68 -5.22 5.11
CA ASP A 71 7.10 -5.02 4.85
C ASP A 71 7.43 -5.55 3.45
N PHE A 72 8.04 -4.72 2.62
CA PHE A 72 8.59 -5.13 1.32
C PHE A 72 9.90 -5.89 1.49
N TYR A 73 9.81 -7.14 1.92
CA TYR A 73 10.97 -7.89 2.38
C TYR A 73 12.08 -8.05 1.32
N GLY A 74 13.30 -7.68 1.72
CA GLY A 74 14.51 -7.74 0.89
C GLY A 74 14.79 -6.45 0.13
N GLY A 75 15.86 -6.45 -0.67
CA GLY A 75 16.19 -5.32 -1.56
C GLY A 75 16.60 -4.04 -0.83
N ASP A 76 16.88 -4.11 0.47
CA ASP A 76 17.33 -2.96 1.26
C ASP A 76 18.64 -2.40 0.71
N ILE A 77 18.63 -1.13 0.31
CA ILE A 77 19.82 -0.41 -0.17
C ILE A 77 20.40 0.52 0.89
N LYS A 78 19.55 1.02 1.80
CA LYS A 78 19.94 1.94 2.87
C LYS A 78 18.87 1.98 3.95
N THR A 79 19.28 2.10 5.21
CA THR A 79 18.37 2.44 6.32
C THR A 79 18.67 3.85 6.80
N VAL A 80 17.63 4.65 7.04
CA VAL A 80 17.72 5.97 7.64
C VAL A 80 16.84 6.01 8.88
N TYR A 81 17.41 6.46 10.00
CA TYR A 81 16.71 6.52 11.28
C TYR A 81 16.24 7.94 11.60
N GLY A 82 15.20 8.07 12.42
CA GLY A 82 14.72 9.36 12.90
C GLY A 82 13.92 10.19 11.88
N LEU A 83 13.49 9.59 10.77
CA LEU A 83 12.63 10.23 9.77
C LEU A 83 11.15 10.13 10.14
N GLN A 84 10.33 11.04 9.62
CA GLN A 84 8.88 10.88 9.58
C GLN A 84 8.46 10.06 8.34
N PRO A 85 7.22 9.52 8.31
CA PRO A 85 6.76 8.69 7.19
C PRO A 85 6.84 9.41 5.83
N GLY A 86 6.46 10.68 5.78
CA GLY A 86 6.53 11.49 4.55
C GLY A 86 7.97 11.74 4.09
N ASP A 87 8.90 11.95 5.03
CA ASP A 87 10.33 12.15 4.73
C ASP A 87 10.98 10.88 4.17
N CYS A 88 10.45 9.71 4.51
CA CYS A 88 10.93 8.44 3.95
C CYS A 88 10.69 8.37 2.43
N CYS A 89 9.54 8.83 1.94
CA CYS A 89 9.25 8.94 0.51
C CYS A 89 10.23 9.92 -0.19
N ALA A 90 10.41 11.13 0.37
CA ALA A 90 11.33 12.13 -0.17
C ALA A 90 12.80 11.62 -0.19
N THR A 91 13.19 10.89 0.85
CA THR A 91 14.52 10.27 0.92
C THR A 91 14.67 9.17 -0.13
N CYS A 92 13.64 8.36 -0.38
CA CYS A 92 13.66 7.39 -1.47
C CYS A 92 13.81 8.07 -2.83
N LEU A 93 12.99 9.08 -3.13
CA LEU A 93 13.07 9.84 -4.39
C LEU A 93 14.45 10.42 -4.68
N SER A 94 15.17 10.86 -3.65
CA SER A 94 16.52 11.43 -3.76
C SER A 94 17.65 10.39 -3.70
N THR A 95 17.34 9.12 -3.44
CA THR A 95 18.31 8.04 -3.34
C THR A 95 18.37 7.24 -4.62
N SER A 96 19.52 7.27 -5.30
CA SER A 96 19.74 6.47 -6.52
C SER A 96 19.45 4.99 -6.28
N GLY A 97 18.66 4.38 -7.17
CA GLY A 97 18.26 2.99 -7.09
C GLY A 97 17.12 2.70 -6.12
N CYS A 98 16.61 3.69 -5.38
CA CYS A 98 15.42 3.49 -4.55
C CYS A 98 14.15 3.54 -5.41
N LEU A 99 13.29 2.53 -5.23
CA LEU A 99 12.00 2.42 -5.91
C LEU A 99 10.85 2.19 -4.93
N ALA A 100 11.17 1.80 -3.70
CA ALA A 100 10.21 1.55 -2.65
C ALA A 100 10.84 1.78 -1.27
N TYR A 101 10.01 1.78 -0.23
CA TYR A 101 10.49 1.79 1.15
C TYR A 101 9.57 0.97 2.07
N THR A 102 10.13 0.53 3.20
CA THR A 102 9.36 0.14 4.39
C THR A 102 9.69 1.15 5.50
N PHE A 103 8.68 1.75 6.11
CA PHE A 103 8.81 2.58 7.30
C PHE A 103 8.30 1.81 8.52
N ILE A 104 9.01 1.94 9.65
CA ILE A 104 8.61 1.41 10.95
C ILE A 104 8.71 2.56 11.97
N ASN A 105 7.61 2.85 12.65
CA ASN A 105 7.56 3.95 13.62
C ASN A 105 8.40 3.68 14.87
N GLU A 106 8.35 2.44 15.37
CA GLU A 106 9.06 2.02 16.57
C GLU A 106 9.99 0.86 16.23
N TYR A 107 11.23 1.18 15.88
CA TYR A 107 12.30 0.24 15.56
C TYR A 107 13.49 0.49 16.49
N GLN A 108 13.57 -0.29 17.57
CA GLN A 108 14.65 -0.22 18.56
C GLN A 108 14.77 1.18 19.22
N GLY A 109 13.65 1.82 19.58
CA GLY A 109 13.65 3.14 20.23
C GLY A 109 13.70 4.33 19.29
N THR A 110 13.60 4.13 17.98
CA THR A 110 13.58 5.21 16.97
C THR A 110 12.75 4.82 15.75
N THR A 111 12.42 5.78 14.88
CA THR A 111 11.83 5.47 13.58
C THR A 111 12.89 4.92 12.62
N ALA A 112 12.49 4.03 11.73
CA ALA A 112 13.37 3.49 10.69
C ALA A 112 12.70 3.53 9.32
N CYS A 113 13.42 4.07 8.35
CA CYS A 113 13.07 4.10 6.93
C CYS A 113 14.04 3.21 6.17
N PHE A 114 13.57 2.06 5.72
CA PHE A 114 14.33 1.10 4.94
C PHE A 114 14.07 1.34 3.46
N LEU A 115 15.01 2.00 2.78
CA LEU A 115 14.97 2.27 1.35
C LEU A 115 15.29 1.00 0.58
N LYS A 116 14.52 0.75 -0.49
CA LYS A 116 14.52 -0.52 -1.20
C LYS A 116 14.64 -0.36 -2.70
N ALA A 117 15.30 -1.31 -3.33
CA ALA A 117 15.46 -1.41 -4.78
C ALA A 117 14.20 -1.95 -5.50
N GLY A 118 13.11 -2.19 -4.78
CA GLY A 118 11.84 -2.68 -5.30
C GLY A 118 10.91 -3.18 -4.20
N MET A 119 9.76 -3.73 -4.61
CA MET A 119 8.74 -4.25 -3.69
C MET A 119 9.12 -5.63 -3.11
N GLY A 120 9.97 -6.39 -3.82
CA GLY A 120 10.51 -7.66 -3.36
C GLY A 120 9.42 -8.71 -3.15
N GLN A 121 9.36 -9.26 -1.92
CA GLN A 121 8.34 -10.24 -1.52
C GLN A 121 7.58 -9.70 -0.31
N PRO A 122 6.49 -8.94 -0.51
CA PRO A 122 5.75 -8.33 0.59
C PRO A 122 5.30 -9.33 1.65
N ARG A 123 5.54 -9.00 2.92
CA ARG A 123 5.15 -9.80 4.10
C ARG A 123 4.27 -8.99 5.01
N LYS A 124 3.25 -9.62 5.60
CA LYS A 124 2.50 -8.98 6.68
C LYS A 124 3.42 -8.81 7.88
N VAL A 125 3.62 -7.57 8.29
CA VAL A 125 4.40 -7.18 9.47
C VAL A 125 3.63 -6.09 10.18
N VAL A 126 3.20 -6.38 11.41
CA VAL A 126 2.48 -5.43 12.26
C VAL A 126 3.32 -4.16 12.44
N GLY A 127 2.70 -3.00 12.24
CA GLY A 127 3.37 -1.71 12.41
C GLY A 127 4.25 -1.27 11.23
N ALA A 128 4.44 -2.12 10.22
CA ALA A 128 5.16 -1.73 9.01
C ALA A 128 4.25 -0.93 8.06
N MET A 129 4.84 0.05 7.40
CA MET A 129 4.18 0.87 6.38
C MET A 129 5.06 0.90 5.14
N SER A 130 4.67 0.21 4.07
CA SER A 130 5.45 0.22 2.84
C SER A 130 4.82 1.10 1.77
N ALA A 131 5.64 1.65 0.89
CA ALA A 131 5.17 2.32 -0.31
C ALA A 131 6.14 2.17 -1.46
N VAL A 132 5.64 2.40 -2.66
CA VAL A 132 6.45 2.51 -3.87
C VAL A 132 6.40 3.93 -4.39
N LEU A 133 7.43 4.32 -5.14
CA LEU A 133 7.36 5.54 -5.93
C LEU A 133 6.22 5.43 -6.96
N ASP A 134 5.57 6.52 -7.32
CA ASP A 134 4.48 6.50 -8.30
C ASP A 134 4.96 6.03 -9.68
N SER A 135 6.25 6.26 -9.98
CA SER A 135 6.91 5.77 -11.20
C SER A 135 7.23 4.28 -11.18
N TYR A 136 7.09 3.60 -10.03
CA TYR A 136 7.49 2.21 -9.88
C TYR A 136 6.57 1.24 -10.62
N THR A 137 7.18 0.43 -11.48
CA THR A 137 6.58 -0.74 -12.11
C THR A 137 7.35 -2.01 -11.73
N SER A 138 6.67 -3.14 -11.68
CA SER A 138 7.26 -4.39 -11.15
C SER A 138 8.43 -4.95 -11.97
N ASP A 139 8.55 -4.56 -13.23
CA ASP A 139 9.69 -4.88 -14.10
C ASP A 139 11.00 -4.18 -13.68
N GLN A 140 10.90 -3.09 -12.90
CA GLN A 140 12.04 -2.37 -12.34
C GLN A 140 12.51 -2.95 -11.01
N ASP A 141 11.86 -4.00 -10.48
CA ASP A 141 12.21 -4.57 -9.18
C ASP A 141 13.60 -5.25 -9.25
N HIS A 142 14.60 -4.62 -8.63
CA HIS A 142 15.96 -5.12 -8.56
C HIS A 142 16.23 -5.94 -7.30
N THR A 143 15.20 -6.32 -6.56
CA THR A 143 15.35 -7.20 -5.39
C THR A 143 15.83 -8.57 -5.84
N PRO A 144 16.94 -9.10 -5.27
CA PRO A 144 17.40 -10.44 -5.60
C PRO A 144 16.30 -11.47 -5.31
N LYS A 145 15.75 -12.07 -6.37
CA LYS A 145 14.81 -13.18 -6.22
C LYS A 145 15.59 -14.35 -5.64
N ARG A 146 15.24 -14.82 -4.44
CA ARG A 146 15.76 -16.12 -3.97
C ARG A 146 15.36 -17.13 -5.04
N ARG A 147 16.35 -17.72 -5.72
CA ARG A 147 16.08 -18.88 -6.57
C ARG A 147 15.39 -19.89 -5.67
N LEU A 148 14.13 -20.20 -5.95
CA LEU A 148 13.55 -21.43 -5.45
C LEU A 148 14.53 -22.52 -5.91
N GLN A 149 14.98 -23.37 -4.98
CA GLN A 149 15.86 -24.49 -5.25
C GLN A 149 15.19 -25.37 -6.32
N GLY A 150 15.44 -25.12 -7.61
CA GLY A 150 14.69 -25.70 -8.72
C GLY A 150 14.80 -24.95 -10.05
N ASP A 151 14.97 -23.62 -10.04
CA ASP A 151 15.19 -22.85 -11.27
C ASP A 151 16.69 -22.81 -11.61
N SER A 152 17.19 -23.93 -12.12
CA SER A 152 18.47 -23.93 -12.83
C SER A 152 18.32 -23.08 -14.11
N PRO A 153 19.28 -22.21 -14.47
CA PRO A 153 19.24 -21.51 -15.74
C PRO A 153 19.20 -22.56 -16.86
N ARG A 154 18.20 -22.46 -17.73
CA ARG A 154 18.23 -23.22 -18.99
C ARG A 154 19.32 -22.54 -19.84
N VAL A 155 20.46 -23.21 -19.94
CA VAL A 155 21.56 -22.88 -20.87
C VAL A 155 21.05 -23.02 -22.30
#